data_AF-A0A939Z5C7-F1
#
_entry.id   AF-A0A939Z5C7-F1
#
_cell.length_a   1.000
_cell.length_b   1.000
_cell.length_c   1.000
_cell.angle_alpha   90.00
_cell.angle_beta   90.00
_cell.angle_gamma   90.00
#
_symmetry.space_group_name_H-M   'P 1'
#
loop_
_entity.id
_entity.type
_entity.pdbx_description
1 polymer ?
#
loop_
_entity_poly.entity_id
_entity_poly.type
_entity_poly.pdbx_seq_one_letter_code
_entity_poly.pdbx_strand_id
1 'polypeptide(L)'
;LAALFGAPANTTYGENTGVLALTKVYDPKVIRIAAVLAILFSFSPKFAALVSAMPTATIGGVSLILYGMISAVGVRNVVENQVDFTRNRNVIIAALIMSLSLGISFSSAGSLALGPVSLSGLAVGALVGIILNAVLPGNDYVFGKNEQGDESVNFKV
;
A
#
# COMPACT_ATOMS: atom_id res chain seq x y z
N LEU A 1 16.06 -3.80 10.89
CA LEU A 1 16.10 -4.94 11.84
C LEU A 1 15.54 -6.23 11.22
N ALA A 2 14.32 -6.22 10.66
CA ALA A 2 13.70 -7.40 10.02
C ALA A 2 14.60 -8.10 8.97
N ALA A 3 15.22 -7.33 8.07
CA ALA A 3 16.11 -7.87 7.04
C ALA A 3 17.36 -8.58 7.60
N LEU A 4 17.82 -8.26 8.81
CA LEU A 4 18.95 -8.95 9.45
C LEU A 4 18.60 -10.38 9.87
N PHE A 5 17.31 -10.64 10.11
CA PHE A 5 16.77 -11.95 10.47
C PHE A 5 16.10 -12.66 9.28
N GLY A 6 16.32 -12.17 8.05
CA GLY A 6 15.75 -12.75 6.83
C GLY A 6 14.25 -12.51 6.63
N ALA A 7 13.64 -11.62 7.41
CA ALA A 7 12.23 -11.26 7.24
C ALA A 7 12.05 -10.25 6.08
N PRO A 8 10.94 -10.34 5.32
CA PRO A 8 10.64 -9.42 4.21
C PRO A 8 10.38 -8.00 4.71
N ALA A 9 10.30 -7.03 3.80
CA ALA A 9 9.97 -5.65 4.16
C ALA A 9 8.58 -5.55 4.81
N ASN A 10 8.51 -4.79 5.91
CA ASN A 10 7.30 -4.64 6.71
C ASN A 10 6.55 -3.38 6.26
N THR A 11 5.22 -3.40 6.30
CA THR A 11 4.37 -2.23 6.07
C THR A 11 3.21 -2.21 7.06
N THR A 12 2.56 -1.05 7.22
CA THR A 12 1.36 -0.92 8.04
C THR A 12 0.17 -1.55 7.31
N TYR A 13 -0.50 -2.50 7.96
CA TYR A 13 -1.67 -3.16 7.39
C TYR A 13 -2.92 -2.29 7.57
N GLY A 14 -3.55 -1.90 6.45
CA GLY A 14 -4.75 -1.04 6.46
C GLY A 14 -5.96 -1.68 7.15
N GLU A 15 -6.05 -3.01 7.17
CA GLU A 15 -7.09 -3.75 7.88
C GLU A 15 -7.03 -3.52 9.41
N ASN A 16 -5.83 -3.41 9.99
CA ASN A 16 -5.65 -3.17 11.41
C ASN A 16 -6.16 -1.79 11.79
N THR A 17 -5.92 -0.78 10.96
CA THR A 17 -6.45 0.57 11.15
C THR A 17 -7.98 0.59 11.11
N GLY A 18 -8.60 -0.22 10.24
CA GLY A 18 -10.05 -0.39 10.18
C GLY A 18 -10.64 -0.97 11.48
N VAL A 19 -9.98 -1.98 12.07
CA VAL A 19 -10.39 -2.56 13.35
C VAL A 19 -10.33 -1.52 14.48
N LEU A 20 -9.31 -0.67 14.51
CA LEU A 20 -9.20 0.41 15.49
C LEU A 20 -10.35 1.43 15.33
N ALA A 21 -10.71 1.79 14.10
CA ALA A 21 -11.82 2.69 13.81
C ALA A 21 -13.18 2.12 14.25
N LEU A 22 -13.38 0.79 14.12
CA LEU A 22 -14.62 0.13 14.53
C LEU A 22 -14.71 -0.09 16.04
N THR A 23 -13.61 -0.53 16.66
CA THR A 23 -13.56 -0.85 18.10
C THR A 23 -13.39 0.38 18.98
N LYS A 24 -12.94 1.51 18.40
CA LYS A 24 -12.59 2.76 19.10
C LYS A 24 -11.54 2.58 20.21
N VAL A 25 -10.79 1.48 20.18
CA VAL A 25 -9.70 1.21 21.12
C VAL A 25 -8.37 1.52 20.46
N TYR A 26 -7.89 2.75 20.67
CA TYR A 26 -6.62 3.23 20.12
C TYR A 26 -5.43 3.07 21.10
N ASP A 27 -5.60 2.29 22.18
CA ASP A 27 -4.54 2.09 23.17
C ASP A 27 -3.40 1.24 22.57
N PRO A 28 -2.16 1.79 22.46
CA PRO A 28 -1.02 1.06 21.91
C PRO A 28 -0.66 -0.21 22.70
N LYS A 29 -1.14 -0.36 23.94
CA LYS A 29 -0.98 -1.60 24.72
C LYS A 29 -1.65 -2.79 24.05
N VAL A 30 -2.80 -2.61 23.39
CA VAL A 30 -3.52 -3.70 22.71
C VAL A 30 -2.69 -4.24 21.54
N ILE A 31 -2.08 -3.34 20.75
CA ILE A 31 -1.20 -3.72 19.65
C ILE A 31 0.06 -4.42 20.17
N ARG A 32 0.62 -3.98 21.30
CA ARG A 32 1.78 -4.65 21.93
C ARG A 32 1.45 -6.06 22.40
N ILE A 33 0.28 -6.28 22.99
CA ILE A 33 -0.17 -7.61 23.40
C ILE A 33 -0.32 -8.51 22.16
N ALA A 34 -0.91 -8.01 21.08
CA ALA A 34 -1.00 -8.72 19.81
C ALA A 34 0.38 -9.09 19.25
N ALA A 35 1.36 -8.18 19.32
CA ALA A 35 2.73 -8.43 18.91
C ALA A 35 3.41 -9.54 19.74
N VAL A 36 3.23 -9.53 21.07
CA VAL A 36 3.78 -10.60 21.94
C VAL A 36 3.14 -11.94 21.63
N LEU A 37 1.83 -11.99 21.42
CA LEU A 37 1.13 -13.22 21.01
C LEU A 37 1.62 -13.73 19.65
N ALA A 38 1.85 -12.83 18.68
CA ALA A 38 2.39 -13.20 17.38
C ALA A 38 3.80 -13.80 17.50
N ILE A 39 4.66 -13.24 18.36
CA ILE A 39 5.99 -13.80 18.65
C ILE A 39 5.84 -15.21 19.25
N LEU A 40 4.98 -15.38 20.27
CA LEU A 40 4.77 -16.68 20.90
C LEU A 40 4.26 -17.75 19.91
N PHE A 41 3.31 -17.40 19.04
CA PHE A 41 2.80 -18.34 18.04
C PHE A 41 3.80 -18.61 16.91
N SER A 42 4.67 -17.65 16.56
CA SER A 42 5.74 -17.84 15.58
C SER A 42 6.76 -18.90 15.99
N PHE A 43 6.94 -19.16 17.30
CA PHE A 43 7.81 -20.23 17.81
C PHE A 43 7.10 -21.58 17.95
N SER A 44 5.78 -21.65 17.74
CA SER A 44 5.01 -22.89 17.89
C SER A 44 4.89 -23.64 16.55
N PRO A 45 5.59 -24.78 16.36
CA PRO A 45 5.53 -25.53 15.11
C PRO A 45 4.14 -26.12 14.83
N LYS A 46 3.33 -26.33 15.87
CA LYS A 46 1.93 -26.79 15.73
C LYS A 46 1.05 -25.74 15.04
N PHE A 47 1.27 -24.45 15.33
CA PHE A 47 0.53 -23.37 14.70
C PHE A 47 0.95 -23.20 13.23
N ALA A 48 2.25 -23.30 12.94
CA ALA A 48 2.73 -23.30 11.56
C ALA A 48 2.12 -24.43 10.72
N ALA A 49 2.06 -25.66 11.28
CA ALA A 49 1.43 -26.80 10.61
C ALA A 49 -0.08 -26.57 10.34
N LEU A 50 -0.79 -25.92 11.27
CA LEU A 50 -2.20 -25.58 11.08
C LEU A 50 -2.40 -24.58 9.93
N VAL A 51 -1.55 -23.55 9.85
CA VAL A 51 -1.60 -22.55 8.77
C VAL A 51 -1.30 -23.21 7.42
N SER A 52 -0.28 -24.08 7.35
CA SER A 52 0.04 -24.83 6.13
C SER A 52 -1.02 -25.86 5.74
N ALA A 53 -1.83 -26.34 6.69
CA ALA A 53 -2.95 -27.24 6.42
C ALA A 53 -4.22 -26.52 5.92
N MET A 54 -4.24 -25.18 5.89
CA MET A 54 -5.40 -24.43 5.42
C MET A 54 -5.63 -24.65 3.91
N PRO A 55 -6.89 -24.82 3.47
CA PRO A 55 -7.20 -24.95 2.05
C PRO A 55 -6.73 -23.73 1.24
N THR A 56 -6.22 -23.98 0.05
CA THR A 56 -5.79 -22.92 -0.89
C THR A 56 -6.92 -21.96 -1.22
N ALA A 57 -8.18 -22.44 -1.24
CA ALA A 57 -9.36 -21.60 -1.42
C ALA A 57 -9.51 -20.53 -0.32
N THR A 58 -9.21 -20.86 0.94
CA THR A 58 -9.27 -19.92 2.07
C THR A 58 -8.13 -18.91 2.00
N ILE A 59 -6.91 -19.37 1.69
CA ILE A 59 -5.73 -18.50 1.53
C ILE A 59 -5.96 -17.51 0.36
N GLY A 60 -6.53 -17.98 -0.75
CA GLY A 60 -6.91 -17.15 -1.88
C GLY A 60 -7.97 -16.11 -1.51
N GLY A 61 -9.00 -16.50 -0.74
CA GLY A 61 -10.03 -15.58 -0.26
C GLY A 61 -9.49 -14.48 0.65
N VAL A 62 -8.63 -14.82 1.61
CA VAL A 62 -7.97 -13.83 2.47
C VAL A 62 -7.07 -12.90 1.64
N SER A 63 -6.28 -13.46 0.72
CA SER A 63 -5.42 -12.66 -0.17
C SER A 63 -6.21 -11.68 -1.03
N LEU A 64 -7.37 -12.08 -1.54
CA LEU A 64 -8.26 -11.20 -2.31
C LEU A 64 -8.74 -10.01 -1.48
N ILE A 65 -9.13 -10.23 -0.23
CA ILE A 65 -9.53 -9.16 0.70
C ILE A 65 -8.35 -8.24 1.00
N LEU A 66 -7.16 -8.80 1.28
CA LEU A 66 -5.95 -8.03 1.57
C LEU A 66 -5.58 -7.10 0.41
N TYR A 67 -5.46 -7.63 -0.81
CA TYR A 67 -5.15 -6.81 -1.99
C TYR A 67 -6.27 -5.82 -2.31
N GLY A 68 -7.54 -6.22 -2.11
CA GLY A 68 -8.69 -5.32 -2.26
C GLY A 68 -8.65 -4.15 -1.29
N MET A 69 -8.30 -4.39 -0.02
CA MET A 69 -8.14 -3.35 1.00
C MET A 69 -6.97 -2.41 0.69
N ILE A 70 -5.83 -2.94 0.22
CA ILE A 70 -4.69 -2.11 -0.22
C ILE A 70 -5.13 -1.15 -1.34
N SER A 71 -5.86 -1.64 -2.34
CA SER A 71 -6.41 -0.80 -3.41
C SER A 71 -7.40 0.24 -2.88
N ALA A 72 -8.34 -0.16 -2.02
CA ALA A 72 -9.34 0.73 -1.45
C ALA A 72 -8.73 1.86 -0.60
N VAL A 73 -7.69 1.57 0.20
CA VAL A 73 -6.94 2.58 0.95
C VAL A 73 -6.24 3.56 0.01
N GLY A 74 -5.69 3.07 -1.11
CA GLY A 74 -5.13 3.94 -2.15
C GLY A 74 -6.16 4.92 -2.73
N VAL A 75 -7.34 4.45 -3.08
CA VAL A 75 -8.45 5.30 -3.57
C VAL A 75 -8.91 6.28 -2.49
N ARG A 76 -9.05 5.81 -1.25
CA ARG A 76 -9.42 6.66 -0.11
C ARG A 76 -8.43 7.82 0.06
N ASN A 77 -7.12 7.55 -0.03
CA ASN A 77 -6.09 8.59 0.07
C ASN A 77 -6.22 9.66 -1.03
N VAL A 78 -6.61 9.26 -2.25
CA VAL A 78 -6.86 10.22 -3.35
C VAL A 78 -8.06 11.11 -3.06
N VAL A 79 -9.12 10.54 -2.48
CA VAL A 79 -10.34 11.28 -2.12
C VAL A 79 -10.11 12.21 -0.92
N GLU A 80 -9.44 11.73 0.12
CA GLU A 80 -9.13 12.51 1.33
C GLU A 80 -8.22 13.71 1.01
N ASN A 81 -7.26 13.54 0.10
CA ASN A 81 -6.41 14.62 -0.40
C ASN A 81 -7.11 15.54 -1.42
N GLN A 82 -8.40 15.36 -1.67
CA GLN A 82 -9.20 16.20 -2.57
C GLN A 82 -8.56 16.35 -3.97
N VAL A 83 -8.07 15.24 -4.55
CA VAL A 83 -7.48 15.27 -5.89
C VAL A 83 -8.57 15.56 -6.93
N ASP A 84 -8.50 16.75 -7.51
CA ASP A 84 -9.43 17.19 -8.54
C ASP A 84 -9.14 16.50 -9.88
N PHE A 85 -10.01 15.55 -10.26
CA PHE A 85 -10.01 14.85 -11.55
C PHE A 85 -10.78 15.58 -12.65
N THR A 86 -11.41 16.73 -12.39
CA THR A 86 -11.94 17.58 -13.46
C THR A 86 -10.81 18.25 -14.24
N ARG A 87 -9.62 18.40 -13.64
CA ARG A 87 -8.42 18.88 -14.33
C ARG A 87 -7.76 17.77 -15.13
N ASN A 88 -7.72 17.93 -16.46
CA ASN A 88 -7.08 16.99 -17.39
C ASN A 88 -5.66 16.59 -16.99
N ARG A 89 -4.88 17.50 -16.37
CA ARG A 89 -3.54 17.21 -15.85
C ARG A 89 -3.52 16.01 -14.90
N ASN A 90 -4.38 16.03 -13.88
CA ASN A 90 -4.41 14.99 -12.85
C ASN A 90 -4.94 13.67 -13.40
N VAL A 91 -5.92 13.73 -14.32
CA VAL A 91 -6.44 12.55 -15.04
C VAL A 91 -5.36 11.89 -15.88
N ILE A 92 -4.59 12.66 -16.65
CA ILE A 92 -3.51 12.14 -17.50
C ILE A 92 -2.42 11.49 -16.64
N ILE A 93 -2.01 12.13 -15.54
CA ILE A 93 -1.01 11.57 -14.62
C ILE A 93 -1.52 10.23 -14.04
N ALA A 94 -2.74 10.19 -13.51
CA ALA A 94 -3.32 8.97 -12.95
C ALA A 94 -3.46 7.85 -14.00
N ALA A 95 -3.93 8.18 -15.20
CA ALA A 95 -4.08 7.24 -16.30
C ALA A 95 -2.73 6.64 -16.72
N LEU A 96 -1.68 7.44 -16.81
CA LEU A 96 -0.34 6.97 -17.16
C LEU A 96 0.29 6.11 -16.06
N ILE A 97 0.12 6.48 -14.79
CA ILE A 97 0.56 5.66 -13.66
C ILE A 97 -0.10 4.27 -13.73
N MET A 98 -1.43 4.23 -13.86
CA MET A 98 -2.18 2.97 -13.92
C MET A 98 -1.83 2.14 -15.16
N SER A 99 -1.83 2.77 -16.34
CA SER A 99 -1.57 2.10 -17.62
C SER A 99 -0.16 1.50 -17.68
N LEU A 100 0.87 2.25 -17.27
CA LEU A 100 2.24 1.76 -17.29
C LEU A 100 2.50 0.71 -16.21
N SER A 101 1.94 0.90 -15.01
CA SER A 101 2.10 -0.08 -13.92
C SER A 101 1.53 -1.44 -14.30
N LEU A 102 0.30 -1.46 -14.83
CA LEU A 102 -0.35 -2.70 -15.26
C LEU A 102 0.28 -3.23 -16.54
N GLY A 103 0.55 -2.37 -17.52
CA GLY A 103 1.15 -2.76 -18.80
C GLY A 103 2.51 -3.44 -18.65
N ILE A 104 3.36 -2.95 -17.75
CA ILE A 104 4.67 -3.57 -17.48
C ILE A 104 4.50 -4.85 -16.65
N SER A 105 3.61 -4.85 -15.65
CA SER A 105 3.39 -6.02 -14.78
C SER A 105 2.77 -7.21 -15.53
N PHE A 106 1.94 -6.96 -16.55
CA PHE A 106 1.34 -7.99 -17.40
C PHE A 106 2.10 -8.26 -18.70
N SER A 107 3.18 -7.51 -18.96
CA SER A 107 4.06 -7.79 -20.10
C SER A 107 4.84 -9.07 -19.87
N SER A 108 5.25 -9.76 -20.94
CA SER A 108 6.05 -10.99 -20.88
C SER A 108 7.37 -10.83 -20.14
N ALA A 109 7.89 -9.61 -20.05
CA ALA A 109 9.10 -9.28 -19.30
C ALA A 109 8.84 -9.08 -17.79
N GLY A 110 7.60 -8.78 -17.37
CA GLY A 110 7.17 -8.53 -15.98
C GLY A 110 7.87 -7.39 -15.22
N SER A 111 8.96 -6.86 -15.77
CA SER A 111 9.80 -5.81 -15.20
C SER A 111 10.56 -5.11 -16.33
N LEU A 112 10.92 -3.85 -16.11
CA LEU A 112 11.77 -3.10 -17.01
C LEU A 112 13.22 -3.28 -16.57
N ALA A 113 14.00 -4.06 -17.33
CA ALA A 113 15.41 -4.26 -17.08
C ALA A 113 16.24 -3.10 -17.65
N LEU A 114 16.85 -2.31 -16.77
CA LEU A 114 17.82 -1.27 -17.10
C LEU A 114 19.21 -1.76 -16.67
N GLY A 115 19.81 -2.62 -17.48
CA GLY A 115 21.07 -3.28 -17.14
C GLY A 115 20.93 -4.26 -15.97
N PRO A 116 21.74 -4.16 -14.89
CA PRO A 116 21.65 -5.07 -13.74
C PRO A 116 20.44 -4.81 -12.83
N VAL A 117 19.66 -3.76 -13.07
CA VAL A 117 18.52 -3.36 -12.23
C VAL A 117 17.21 -3.64 -12.96
N SER A 118 16.33 -4.42 -12.34
CA SER A 118 14.96 -4.63 -12.80
C SER A 118 14.00 -3.74 -12.01
N LEU A 119 13.26 -2.88 -12.72
CA LEU A 119 12.19 -2.09 -12.12
C LEU A 119 10.86 -2.83 -12.28
N SER A 120 10.14 -3.03 -11.18
CA SER A 120 8.77 -3.53 -11.23
C SER A 120 7.84 -2.51 -11.90
N GLY A 121 6.72 -2.97 -12.46
CA GLY A 121 5.73 -2.07 -13.06
C GLY A 121 5.24 -0.99 -12.09
N LEU A 122 5.04 -1.34 -10.82
CA LEU A 122 4.73 -0.38 -9.75
C LEU A 122 5.81 0.69 -9.58
N ALA A 123 7.09 0.31 -9.60
CA ALA A 123 8.20 1.26 -9.46
C ALA A 123 8.28 2.22 -10.67
N VAL A 124 8.09 1.71 -11.88
CA VAL A 124 8.07 2.55 -13.10
C VAL A 124 6.88 3.51 -13.06
N GLY A 125 5.69 3.03 -12.71
CA GLY A 125 4.50 3.87 -12.58
C GLY A 125 4.68 4.99 -11.56
N ALA A 126 5.25 4.69 -10.39
CA ALA A 126 5.56 5.70 -9.38
C ALA A 126 6.54 6.76 -9.88
N LEU A 127 7.64 6.34 -10.53
CA LEU A 127 8.61 7.28 -11.11
C LEU A 127 7.98 8.19 -12.17
N VAL A 128 7.21 7.62 -13.08
CA VAL A 128 6.51 8.40 -14.11
C VAL A 128 5.52 9.37 -13.48
N GLY A 129 4.77 8.94 -12.46
CA GLY A 129 3.87 9.80 -11.70
C GLY A 129 4.57 11.00 -11.08
N ILE A 130 5.71 10.77 -10.41
CA ILE A 130 6.52 11.82 -9.78
C ILE A 130 7.06 12.79 -10.84
N ILE A 131 7.64 12.27 -11.92
CA ILE A 131 8.24 13.07 -12.99
C ILE A 131 7.18 13.91 -13.70
N LEU A 132 6.04 13.32 -14.08
CA LEU A 132 4.97 14.04 -14.76
C LEU A 132 4.31 15.08 -13.87
N ASN A 133 4.14 14.77 -12.57
CA ASN A 133 3.65 15.77 -11.62
C ASN A 133 4.62 16.96 -11.51
N ALA A 134 5.93 16.73 -11.58
CA ALA A 134 6.93 17.80 -11.54
C ALA A 134 7.02 18.61 -12.84
N VAL A 135 6.91 17.98 -14.01
CA VAL A 135 7.10 18.62 -15.33
C VAL A 135 5.85 19.31 -15.84
N LEU A 136 4.65 18.79 -15.56
CA LEU A 136 3.41 19.35 -16.09
C LEU A 136 3.01 20.64 -15.34
N PRO A 137 2.91 21.80 -16.04
CA PRO A 137 2.51 23.07 -15.45
C PRO A 137 1.04 23.07 -15.00
N GLY A 138 0.69 23.92 -14.03
CA GLY A 138 -0.64 23.92 -13.39
C GLY A 138 -0.71 23.09 -12.11
N ASN A 139 0.36 23.11 -11.31
CA ASN A 139 0.39 22.43 -10.02
C ASN A 139 -0.37 23.27 -8.98
N ASP A 140 -1.66 23.00 -8.80
CA ASP A 140 -2.49 23.70 -7.80
C ASP A 140 -2.13 23.30 -6.35
N TYR A 141 -1.18 22.39 -6.17
CA TYR A 141 -0.71 21.95 -4.86
C TYR A 141 0.47 22.81 -4.40
N VAL A 142 0.23 23.65 -3.38
CA VAL A 142 1.25 24.46 -2.73
C VAL A 142 1.57 23.82 -1.38
N PHE A 143 2.78 23.28 -1.25
CA PHE A 143 3.29 22.74 0.01
C PHE A 143 3.18 23.80 1.12
N GLY A 144 2.55 23.46 2.25
CA GLY A 144 2.39 24.32 3.42
C GLY A 144 1.10 25.15 3.48
N LYS A 145 0.18 25.05 2.51
CA LYS A 145 -1.10 25.79 2.53
C LYS A 145 -2.33 24.91 2.82
N ASN A 146 -2.21 23.59 2.63
CA ASN A 146 -3.24 22.60 2.96
C ASN A 146 -2.68 21.62 4.00
N GLU A 147 -2.85 21.92 5.29
CA GLU A 147 -2.39 21.06 6.40
C GLU A 147 -2.92 19.61 6.28
N GLN A 148 -4.08 19.41 5.66
CA GLN A 148 -4.70 18.11 5.47
C GLN A 148 -4.07 17.25 4.36
N GLY A 149 -3.46 17.87 3.34
CA GLY A 149 -2.84 17.15 2.21
C GLY A 149 -1.34 16.89 2.39
N ASP A 150 -0.70 17.67 3.27
CA ASP A 150 0.72 17.53 3.59
C ASP A 150 0.97 16.42 4.63
N GLU A 151 -0.07 16.02 5.35
CA GLU A 151 -0.07 14.83 6.21
C GLU A 151 -0.44 13.58 5.40
N SER A 152 0.38 12.53 5.46
CA SER A 152 -0.03 11.22 4.99
C SER A 152 -1.23 10.74 5.82
N VAL A 153 -2.44 10.77 5.25
CA VAL A 153 -3.69 10.26 5.82
C VAL A 153 -3.92 10.66 7.30
N ASN A 154 -4.60 11.79 7.52
CA ASN A 154 -5.03 12.18 8.86
C ASN A 154 -6.19 11.28 9.34
N PHE A 155 -5.90 10.34 10.23
CA PHE A 155 -6.89 9.45 10.84
C PHE A 155 -7.69 10.08 11.99
N LYS A 156 -7.66 11.41 12.18
CA LYS A 156 -8.56 12.07 13.13
C LYS A 156 -9.99 12.02 12.61
N VAL A 157 -10.75 11.09 13.17
CA VAL A 157 -12.22 11.17 13.31
C VAL A 157 -12.58 11.82 14.63
#